data_AF-A0A8T0TC28-F1
#
_entry.id   AF-A0A8T0TC28-F1
#
_cell.length_a   1.000
_cell.length_b   1.000
_cell.length_c   1.000
_cell.angle_alpha   90.00
_cell.angle_beta   90.00
_cell.angle_gamma   90.00
#
_symmetry.space_group_name_H-M   'P 1'
#
loop_
_entity.id
_entity.type
_entity.pdbx_description
1 polymer ?
#
loop_
_entity_poly.entity_id
_entity_poly.type
_entity_poly.pdbx_seq_one_letter_code
_entity_poly.pdbx_strand_id
1 'polypeptide(L)'
;MSRKEAEPAAGDGSSASGADEGGSGSGSGSGGELADALARRRLYREVTLALRSGLRDAKADFSFLRARGLRSLLGFLRSTASAADDARLLLFRHSQSIPDLQVIPVLFQNSLRQPKEDPVVTLDHIFGTEPMRITSPSTDSEIALALRVLEGCCLLYSCCTALAHKYKAVKVLLNILASRGPTEQGVCLDALISVMLDSPSNQMDFEEYSGLDKVAELLKDVQVEKHIRLKCGEFLLLLIGHVYVKENSPIHEQMKNLFGEQCASLIWAASRFGSTLDAEQRQTTLQIQAMRVVESLEPY
;
A
#
# COMPACT_ATOMS: atom_id res chain seq x y z
N MET A 1 69.77 39.40 -35.94
CA MET A 1 71.00 38.91 -35.27
C MET A 1 70.86 37.40 -35.16
N SER A 2 71.37 36.67 -36.15
CA SER A 2 72.50 35.71 -36.05
C SER A 2 72.06 34.37 -35.45
N ARG A 3 72.28 33.16 -35.99
CA ARG A 3 73.03 32.55 -37.12
C ARG A 3 72.46 31.11 -37.23
N LYS A 4 72.09 30.60 -38.41
CA LYS A 4 72.85 29.79 -39.39
C LYS A 4 72.98 28.28 -39.07
N GLU A 5 72.28 27.48 -39.90
CA GLU A 5 72.54 26.15 -40.51
C GLU A 5 73.06 24.94 -39.69
N ALA A 6 72.40 23.77 -39.84
CA ALA A 6 72.89 22.59 -40.58
C ALA A 6 72.02 21.30 -40.34
N GLU A 7 71.55 20.64 -41.40
CA GLU A 7 71.26 19.18 -41.47
C GLU A 7 72.59 18.40 -41.64
N PRO A 8 72.71 17.03 -41.71
CA PRO A 8 71.70 15.96 -41.80
C PRO A 8 71.99 14.61 -41.04
N ALA A 9 71.09 13.63 -41.23
CA ALA A 9 71.32 12.19 -41.47
C ALA A 9 71.61 11.16 -40.34
N ALA A 10 70.89 10.03 -40.48
CA ALA A 10 71.17 8.63 -40.09
C ALA A 10 71.30 8.33 -38.59
N GLY A 11 70.72 7.27 -38.03
CA GLY A 11 70.45 5.94 -38.59
C GLY A 11 71.24 4.91 -37.76
N ASP A 12 70.53 3.89 -37.30
CA ASP A 12 70.96 2.66 -36.61
C ASP A 12 71.26 2.61 -35.10
N GLY A 13 70.50 1.72 -34.46
CA GLY A 13 70.60 1.32 -33.06
C GLY A 13 69.66 0.14 -32.76
N SER A 14 69.99 -1.00 -33.37
CA SER A 14 69.38 -2.33 -33.31
C SER A 14 68.81 -2.85 -31.97
N SER A 15 67.72 -3.63 -32.12
CA SER A 15 67.47 -4.98 -31.56
C SER A 15 67.45 -5.17 -30.03
N ALA A 16 66.29 -5.38 -29.40
CA ALA A 16 65.46 -6.60 -29.36
C ALA A 16 65.79 -7.57 -28.19
N SER A 17 64.70 -7.96 -27.52
CA SER A 17 64.47 -9.16 -26.71
C SER A 17 65.12 -9.26 -25.32
N GLY A 18 64.26 -9.12 -24.33
CA GLY A 18 64.42 -9.64 -22.97
C GLY A 18 63.05 -9.54 -22.31
N ALA A 19 62.26 -10.61 -22.41
CA ALA A 19 60.99 -10.74 -21.72
C ALA A 19 61.20 -10.59 -20.22
N ASP A 20 60.32 -9.83 -19.56
CA ASP A 20 59.93 -10.16 -18.20
C ASP A 20 58.45 -9.86 -18.00
N GLU A 21 57.77 -10.87 -17.47
CA GLU A 21 56.35 -10.89 -17.19
C GLU A 21 56.05 -9.94 -16.03
N GLY A 22 54.99 -9.15 -16.19
CA GLY A 22 54.57 -8.20 -15.15
C GLY A 22 53.11 -7.84 -15.32
N GLY A 23 52.25 -8.85 -15.39
CA GLY A 23 50.82 -8.66 -15.21
C GLY A 23 50.55 -7.99 -13.87
N SER A 24 49.94 -6.82 -13.91
CA SER A 24 49.27 -6.18 -12.78
C SER A 24 48.08 -5.45 -13.41
N GLY A 25 46.98 -6.14 -13.67
CA GLY A 25 46.19 -6.77 -12.64
C GLY A 25 45.14 -5.75 -12.22
N SER A 26 44.05 -5.77 -12.98
CA SER A 26 42.80 -5.06 -12.79
C SER A 26 42.18 -5.32 -11.41
N GLY A 27 42.73 -4.69 -10.37
CA GLY A 27 42.34 -4.93 -8.97
C GLY A 27 41.15 -4.11 -8.46
N SER A 28 40.63 -3.14 -9.21
CA SER A 28 39.57 -2.25 -8.71
C SER A 28 38.13 -2.71 -9.00
N GLY A 29 37.91 -3.67 -9.91
CA GLY A 29 36.55 -4.15 -10.27
C GLY A 29 35.99 -5.23 -9.32
N SER A 30 36.82 -6.20 -8.93
CA SER A 30 36.39 -7.37 -8.14
C SER A 30 35.96 -7.02 -6.70
N GLY A 31 36.63 -6.05 -6.08
CA GLY A 31 36.29 -5.59 -4.72
C GLY A 31 34.95 -4.85 -4.65
N GLY A 32 34.63 -4.05 -5.67
CA GLY A 32 33.35 -3.33 -5.77
C GLY A 32 32.18 -4.28 -5.99
N GLU A 33 32.31 -5.24 -6.92
CA GLU A 33 31.27 -6.24 -7.19
C GLU A 33 30.96 -7.13 -5.98
N LEU A 34 31.99 -7.52 -5.22
CA LEU A 34 31.82 -8.28 -3.99
C LEU A 34 31.12 -7.44 -2.90
N ALA A 35 31.50 -6.18 -2.73
CA ALA A 35 30.86 -5.28 -1.79
C ALA A 35 29.37 -5.09 -2.12
N ASP A 36 29.04 -4.89 -3.39
CA ASP A 36 27.67 -4.77 -3.86
C ASP A 36 26.88 -6.07 -3.66
N ALA A 37 27.49 -7.23 -3.92
CA ALA A 37 26.86 -8.52 -3.67
C ALA A 37 26.56 -8.74 -2.18
N LEU A 38 27.49 -8.35 -1.28
CA LEU A 38 27.29 -8.40 0.15
C LEU A 38 26.21 -7.43 0.63
N ALA A 39 26.17 -6.21 0.07
CA ALA A 39 25.15 -5.21 0.35
C ALA A 39 23.75 -5.72 -0.05
N ARG A 40 23.60 -6.29 -1.26
CA ARG A 40 22.36 -6.93 -1.70
C ARG A 40 21.93 -8.07 -0.77
N ARG A 41 22.88 -8.92 -0.36
CA ARG A 41 22.59 -10.05 0.55
C ARG A 41 22.17 -9.58 1.93
N ARG A 42 22.78 -8.51 2.43
CA ARG A 42 22.38 -7.86 3.69
C ARG A 42 20.95 -7.32 3.57
N LEU A 43 20.65 -6.58 2.51
CA LEU A 43 19.32 -6.01 2.28
C LEU A 43 18.24 -7.09 2.22
N TYR A 44 18.49 -8.19 1.50
CA TYR A 44 17.58 -9.34 1.45
C TYR A 44 17.29 -9.90 2.84
N ARG A 45 18.33 -10.06 3.68
CA ARG A 45 18.16 -10.55 5.06
C ARG A 45 17.36 -9.56 5.90
N GLU A 46 17.63 -8.27 5.80
CA GLU A 46 16.92 -7.23 6.54
C GLU A 46 15.42 -7.20 6.20
N VAL A 47 15.08 -7.22 4.89
CA VAL A 47 13.68 -7.28 4.43
C VAL A 47 13.00 -8.56 4.93
N THR A 48 13.65 -9.71 4.76
CA THR A 48 13.10 -11.00 5.18
C THR A 48 12.90 -11.06 6.70
N LEU A 49 13.85 -10.56 7.48
CA LEU A 49 13.76 -10.53 8.94
C LEU A 49 12.65 -9.59 9.42
N ALA A 50 12.54 -8.39 8.83
CA ALA A 50 11.49 -7.43 9.18
C ALA A 50 10.08 -7.98 8.91
N LEU A 51 9.89 -8.67 7.78
CA LEU A 51 8.63 -9.33 7.46
C LEU A 51 8.36 -10.50 8.40
N ARG A 52 9.34 -11.40 8.62
CA ARG A 52 9.15 -12.56 9.51
C ARG A 52 8.87 -12.17 10.95
N SER A 53 9.52 -11.14 11.49
CA SER A 53 9.26 -10.66 12.84
C SER A 53 7.87 -10.02 12.94
N GLY A 54 7.54 -9.12 12.02
CA GLY A 54 6.23 -8.46 11.98
C GLY A 54 5.07 -9.44 11.80
N LEU A 55 5.20 -10.39 10.87
CA LEU A 55 4.17 -11.41 10.61
C LEU A 55 4.01 -12.41 11.75
N ARG A 56 5.10 -12.74 12.45
CA ARG A 56 5.02 -13.61 13.63
C ARG A 56 4.17 -12.97 14.72
N ASP A 57 4.43 -11.71 15.03
CA ASP A 57 3.68 -10.97 16.05
C ASP A 57 2.23 -10.72 15.56
N ALA A 58 2.02 -10.43 14.27
CA ALA A 58 0.69 -10.25 13.67
C ALA A 58 -0.18 -11.53 13.64
N LYS A 59 0.43 -12.72 13.77
CA LYS A 59 -0.25 -14.02 13.89
C LYS A 59 -0.53 -14.45 15.34
N ALA A 60 -0.19 -13.61 16.32
CA ALA A 60 -0.33 -13.97 17.73
C ALA A 60 -1.80 -14.07 18.17
N ASP A 61 -2.07 -14.91 19.17
CA ASP A 61 -3.42 -15.07 19.73
C ASP A 61 -3.91 -13.81 20.47
N PHE A 62 -2.99 -12.96 20.94
CA PHE A 62 -3.27 -11.75 21.70
C PHE A 62 -3.21 -10.48 20.84
N SER A 63 -4.23 -9.62 20.96
CA SER A 63 -4.39 -8.37 20.20
C SER A 63 -3.22 -7.41 20.37
N PHE A 64 -2.64 -7.31 21.57
CA PHE A 64 -1.50 -6.41 21.81
C PHE A 64 -0.25 -6.83 21.02
N LEU A 65 0.00 -8.14 20.88
CA LEU A 65 1.10 -8.67 20.06
C LEU A 65 0.79 -8.45 18.58
N ARG A 66 -0.46 -8.68 18.15
CA ARG A 66 -0.85 -8.40 16.77
C ARG A 66 -0.67 -6.93 16.41
N ALA A 67 -1.14 -6.02 17.26
CA ALA A 67 -0.95 -4.59 17.08
C ALA A 67 0.54 -4.20 17.06
N ARG A 68 1.40 -4.84 17.86
CA ARG A 68 2.86 -4.66 17.78
C ARG A 68 3.41 -5.10 16.43
N GLY A 69 3.04 -6.29 15.96
CA GLY A 69 3.43 -6.81 14.65
C GLY A 69 3.00 -5.90 13.51
N LEU A 70 1.75 -5.44 13.52
CA LEU A 70 1.21 -4.53 12.52
C LEU A 70 1.92 -3.17 12.51
N ARG A 71 2.27 -2.60 13.67
CA ARG A 71 3.10 -1.38 13.73
C ARG A 71 4.48 -1.59 13.11
N SER A 72 5.11 -2.74 13.39
CA SER A 72 6.40 -3.11 12.79
C SER A 72 6.29 -3.22 11.27
N LEU A 73 5.24 -3.89 10.76
CA LEU A 73 4.98 -4.01 9.33
C LEU A 73 4.71 -2.65 8.69
N LEU A 74 3.89 -1.80 9.32
CA LEU A 74 3.60 -0.46 8.81
C LEU A 74 4.87 0.41 8.76
N GLY A 75 5.72 0.34 9.79
CA GLY A 75 7.02 1.02 9.79
C GLY A 75 7.93 0.52 8.65
N PHE A 76 7.96 -0.79 8.41
CA PHE A 76 8.69 -1.38 7.29
C PHE A 76 8.16 -0.91 5.93
N LEU A 77 6.84 -0.88 5.73
CA LEU A 77 6.23 -0.40 4.48
C LEU A 77 6.52 1.08 4.24
N ARG A 78 6.44 1.93 5.28
CA ARG A 78 6.81 3.35 5.20
C ARG A 78 8.27 3.54 4.81
N SER A 79 9.17 2.80 5.45
CA SER A 79 10.60 2.82 5.10
C SER A 79 10.87 2.32 3.67
N THR A 80 10.04 1.41 3.17
CA THR A 80 10.13 0.91 1.79
C THR A 80 9.62 1.96 0.79
N ALA A 81 8.53 2.65 1.13
CA ALA A 81 7.95 3.71 0.32
C ALA A 81 8.84 4.97 0.24
N SER A 82 9.58 5.27 1.31
CA SER A 82 10.47 6.44 1.40
C SER A 82 11.90 6.18 0.95
N ALA A 83 12.22 4.96 0.50
CA ALA A 83 13.57 4.61 0.08
C ALA A 83 13.90 5.33 -1.24
N ALA A 84 15.11 5.87 -1.36
CA ALA A 84 15.58 6.51 -2.59
C ALA A 84 15.87 5.51 -3.72
N ASP A 85 16.04 4.22 -3.37
CA ASP A 85 16.30 3.12 -4.29
C ASP A 85 15.10 2.16 -4.28
N ASP A 86 14.87 1.52 -5.44
CA ASP A 86 13.79 0.55 -5.62
C ASP A 86 14.13 -0.87 -5.16
N ALA A 87 15.36 -1.15 -4.73
CA ALA A 87 15.79 -2.51 -4.36
C ALA A 87 14.99 -3.04 -3.16
N ARG A 88 14.68 -2.19 -2.17
CA ARG A 88 13.79 -2.58 -1.05
C ARG A 88 12.38 -2.91 -1.53
N LEU A 89 11.85 -2.10 -2.45
CA LEU A 89 10.53 -2.30 -3.03
C LEU A 89 10.47 -3.61 -3.84
N LEU A 90 11.47 -3.88 -4.67
CA LEU A 90 11.57 -5.11 -5.46
C LEU A 90 11.67 -6.35 -4.56
N LEU A 91 12.44 -6.28 -3.47
CA LEU A 91 12.52 -7.36 -2.48
C LEU A 91 11.20 -7.57 -1.74
N PHE A 92 10.50 -6.50 -1.38
CA PHE A 92 9.15 -6.60 -0.83
C PHE A 92 8.20 -7.29 -1.81
N ARG A 93 8.15 -6.85 -3.08
CA ARG A 93 7.32 -7.47 -4.12
C ARG A 93 7.62 -8.96 -4.28
N HIS A 94 8.90 -9.32 -4.38
CA HIS A 94 9.32 -10.72 -4.48
C HIS A 94 8.89 -11.52 -3.23
N SER A 95 9.02 -10.96 -2.03
CA SER A 95 8.59 -11.65 -0.80
C SER A 95 7.11 -12.00 -0.79
N GLN A 96 6.25 -11.22 -1.47
CA GLN A 96 4.81 -11.51 -1.54
C GLN A 96 4.47 -12.71 -2.44
N SER A 97 5.44 -13.26 -3.18
CA SER A 97 5.30 -14.56 -3.85
C SER A 97 5.62 -15.76 -2.95
N ILE A 98 6.21 -15.52 -1.77
CA ILE A 98 6.64 -16.56 -0.83
C ILE A 98 5.56 -16.71 0.26
N PRO A 99 4.87 -17.86 0.38
CA PRO A 99 3.72 -18.03 1.29
C PRO A 99 3.98 -17.58 2.73
N ASP A 100 5.14 -17.88 3.28
CA ASP A 100 5.50 -17.54 4.67
C ASP A 100 5.71 -16.03 4.91
N LEU A 101 5.89 -15.25 3.85
CA LEU A 101 6.17 -13.81 3.88
C LEU A 101 5.00 -12.97 3.33
N GLN A 102 3.89 -13.61 2.94
CA GLN A 102 2.71 -12.90 2.47
C GLN A 102 2.03 -12.16 3.62
N VAL A 103 1.79 -10.86 3.42
CA VAL A 103 1.14 -10.01 4.42
C VAL A 103 -0.38 -10.17 4.38
N ILE A 104 -0.97 -10.17 3.19
CA ILE A 104 -2.42 -10.15 2.99
C ILE A 104 -3.16 -11.29 3.72
N PRO A 105 -2.75 -12.58 3.60
CA PRO A 105 -3.40 -13.67 4.33
C PRO A 105 -3.42 -13.44 5.84
N VAL A 106 -2.32 -12.91 6.40
CA VAL A 106 -2.19 -12.69 7.84
C VAL A 106 -3.18 -11.64 8.33
N LEU A 107 -3.37 -10.56 7.56
CA LEU A 107 -4.34 -9.53 7.93
C LEU A 107 -5.76 -10.10 8.03
N PHE A 108 -6.21 -10.84 7.02
CA PHE A 108 -7.58 -11.36 6.96
C PHE A 108 -7.84 -12.57 7.88
N GLN A 109 -6.83 -13.36 8.18
CA GLN A 109 -6.95 -14.51 9.08
C GLN A 109 -6.86 -14.14 10.56
N ASN A 110 -6.32 -12.96 10.90
CA ASN A 110 -6.06 -12.59 12.29
C ASN A 110 -6.79 -11.29 12.67
N SER A 111 -6.43 -10.15 12.07
CA SER A 111 -6.88 -8.83 12.52
C SER A 111 -8.16 -8.31 11.86
N LEU A 112 -8.42 -8.73 10.61
CA LEU A 112 -9.60 -8.37 9.83
C LEU A 112 -10.58 -9.55 9.73
N ARG A 113 -10.39 -10.58 10.56
CA ARG A 113 -11.23 -11.77 10.60
C ARG A 113 -12.67 -11.38 10.98
N GLN A 114 -13.64 -11.95 10.27
CA GLN A 114 -15.05 -11.65 10.52
C GLN A 114 -15.58 -12.53 11.66
N PRO A 115 -16.33 -11.96 12.64
CA PRO A 115 -16.83 -12.71 13.81
C PRO A 115 -17.75 -13.91 13.47
N LYS A 116 -18.39 -13.89 12.30
CA LYS A 116 -19.28 -14.98 11.84
C LYS A 116 -18.55 -16.31 11.58
N GLU A 117 -17.22 -16.32 11.59
CA GLU A 117 -16.42 -17.54 11.43
C GLU A 117 -16.08 -18.22 12.76
N ASP A 118 -16.45 -17.65 13.90
CA ASP A 118 -16.26 -18.31 15.19
C ASP A 118 -17.52 -19.12 15.56
N PRO A 119 -17.41 -20.45 15.76
CA PRO A 119 -18.53 -21.24 16.24
C PRO A 119 -18.92 -20.73 17.63
N VAL A 120 -20.20 -20.41 17.81
CA VAL A 120 -20.76 -20.14 19.14
C VAL A 120 -20.75 -21.47 19.89
N VAL A 121 -19.76 -21.67 20.75
CA VAL A 121 -19.65 -22.91 21.55
C VAL A 121 -20.48 -22.74 22.81
N THR A 122 -21.62 -23.42 22.87
CA THR A 122 -22.33 -23.72 24.12
C THR A 122 -21.44 -24.62 24.98
N LEU A 123 -21.21 -24.25 26.24
CA LEU A 123 -20.31 -24.90 27.19
C LEU A 123 -20.74 -26.32 27.65
N ASP A 124 -21.61 -27.00 26.90
CA ASP A 124 -22.24 -28.25 27.35
C ASP A 124 -21.39 -29.51 27.13
N HIS A 125 -20.16 -29.40 26.60
CA HIS A 125 -19.29 -30.55 26.30
C HIS A 125 -17.84 -30.33 26.76
N ILE A 126 -17.60 -30.42 28.07
CA ILE A 126 -16.31 -30.09 28.72
C ILE A 126 -15.34 -31.29 28.82
N PHE A 127 -15.73 -32.52 28.46
CA PHE A 127 -14.85 -33.69 28.58
C PHE A 127 -14.30 -34.18 27.23
N GLY A 128 -12.99 -33.99 27.01
CA GLY A 128 -12.21 -34.71 25.99
C GLY A 128 -11.76 -33.93 24.75
N THR A 129 -12.00 -32.61 24.68
CA THR A 129 -11.60 -31.78 23.54
C THR A 129 -10.25 -31.08 23.77
N GLU A 130 -9.43 -30.97 22.72
CA GLU A 130 -8.18 -30.20 22.77
C GLU A 130 -8.46 -28.76 23.24
N PRO A 131 -7.60 -28.17 24.09
CA PRO A 131 -7.82 -26.81 24.58
C PRO A 131 -7.92 -25.85 23.39
N MET A 132 -9.11 -25.30 23.21
CA MET A 132 -9.41 -24.36 22.14
C MET A 132 -8.49 -23.14 22.29
N ARG A 133 -7.76 -22.77 21.23
CA ARG A 133 -6.95 -21.55 21.23
C ARG A 133 -7.87 -20.34 21.39
N ILE A 134 -7.82 -19.71 22.56
CA ILE A 134 -8.55 -18.48 22.82
C ILE A 134 -7.81 -17.35 22.11
N THR A 135 -8.24 -17.00 20.91
CA THR A 135 -7.78 -15.80 20.22
C THR A 135 -8.57 -14.60 20.74
N SER A 136 -7.89 -13.59 21.28
CA SER A 136 -8.58 -12.37 21.71
C SER A 136 -9.19 -11.64 20.50
N PRO A 137 -10.40 -11.05 20.61
CA PRO A 137 -11.00 -10.29 19.53
C PRO A 137 -10.11 -9.09 19.15
N SER A 138 -10.19 -8.65 17.89
CA SER A 138 -9.43 -7.50 17.41
C SER A 138 -9.98 -6.19 17.99
N THR A 139 -9.07 -5.39 18.53
CA THR A 139 -9.39 -4.04 19.02
C THR A 139 -9.48 -3.06 17.86
N ASP A 140 -10.16 -1.94 18.07
CA ASP A 140 -10.31 -0.87 17.07
C ASP A 140 -8.95 -0.35 16.57
N SER A 141 -8.00 -0.15 17.49
CA SER A 141 -6.61 0.21 17.16
C SER A 141 -5.86 -0.86 16.34
N GLU A 142 -6.14 -2.14 16.56
CA GLU A 142 -5.54 -3.24 15.78
C GLU A 142 -6.12 -3.24 14.36
N ILE A 143 -7.43 -3.04 14.22
CA ILE A 143 -8.12 -2.95 12.94
C ILE A 143 -7.57 -1.76 12.14
N ALA A 144 -7.49 -0.56 12.73
CA ALA A 144 -6.95 0.61 12.07
C ALA A 144 -5.51 0.41 11.58
N LEU A 145 -4.68 -0.29 12.35
CA LEU A 145 -3.33 -0.66 11.92
C LEU A 145 -3.34 -1.67 10.77
N ALA A 146 -4.19 -2.70 10.83
CA ALA A 146 -4.31 -3.70 9.79
C ALA A 146 -4.78 -3.10 8.46
N LEU A 147 -5.74 -2.15 8.51
CA LEU A 147 -6.20 -1.40 7.34
C LEU A 147 -5.08 -0.56 6.71
N ARG A 148 -4.25 0.13 7.51
CA ARG A 148 -3.08 0.87 6.99
C ARG A 148 -2.01 -0.04 6.40
N VAL A 149 -1.81 -1.23 6.98
CA VAL A 149 -0.88 -2.21 6.41
C VAL A 149 -1.43 -2.74 5.08
N LEU A 150 -2.73 -3.05 5.01
CA LEU A 150 -3.40 -3.46 3.77
C LEU A 150 -3.26 -2.39 2.69
N GLU A 151 -3.52 -1.13 3.03
CA GLU A 151 -3.38 0.04 2.16
C GLU A 151 -1.94 0.12 1.59
N GLY A 152 -0.94 0.14 2.47
CA GLY A 152 0.45 0.22 2.07
C GLY A 152 0.89 -0.97 1.19
N CYS A 153 0.43 -2.18 1.47
CA CYS A 153 0.72 -3.35 0.64
C CYS A 153 0.14 -3.22 -0.78
N CYS A 154 -1.09 -2.73 -0.91
CA CYS A 154 -1.75 -2.57 -2.22
C CYS A 154 -1.14 -1.43 -3.03
N LEU A 155 -0.77 -0.32 -2.38
CA LEU A 155 -0.10 0.81 -3.05
C LEU A 155 1.32 0.47 -3.51
N LEU A 156 2.08 -0.31 -2.74
CA LEU A 156 3.45 -0.70 -3.11
C LEU A 156 3.49 -1.83 -4.14
N TYR A 157 2.47 -2.70 -4.15
CA TYR A 157 2.41 -3.82 -5.07
C TYR A 157 0.98 -4.20 -5.46
N SER A 158 0.61 -3.94 -6.72
CA SER A 158 -0.74 -4.18 -7.22
C SER A 158 -1.19 -5.64 -7.14
N CYS A 159 -0.30 -6.64 -7.22
CA CYS A 159 -0.74 -8.04 -7.07
C CYS A 159 -1.27 -8.37 -5.66
N CYS A 160 -1.02 -7.52 -4.65
CA CYS A 160 -1.67 -7.64 -3.35
C CYS A 160 -3.19 -7.50 -3.45
N THR A 161 -3.73 -6.72 -4.41
CA THR A 161 -5.17 -6.54 -4.59
C THR A 161 -5.85 -7.85 -5.05
N ALA A 162 -5.16 -8.67 -5.85
CA ALA A 162 -5.64 -9.98 -6.28
C ALA A 162 -5.68 -10.99 -5.12
N LEU A 163 -4.70 -10.94 -4.21
CA LEU A 163 -4.76 -11.73 -2.97
C LEU A 163 -5.88 -11.22 -2.06
N ALA A 164 -6.05 -9.90 -1.91
CA ALA A 164 -7.10 -9.31 -1.10
C ALA A 164 -8.50 -9.72 -1.60
N HIS A 165 -8.70 -9.75 -2.91
CA HIS A 165 -9.93 -10.26 -3.54
C HIS A 165 -10.27 -11.70 -3.11
N LYS A 166 -9.28 -12.61 -3.04
CA LYS A 166 -9.50 -14.00 -2.56
C LYS A 166 -10.03 -14.07 -1.13
N TYR A 167 -9.73 -13.07 -0.31
CA TYR A 167 -10.22 -12.94 1.06
C TYR A 167 -11.49 -12.07 1.18
N LYS A 168 -12.15 -11.76 0.05
CA LYS A 168 -13.36 -10.93 -0.01
C LYS A 168 -13.14 -9.58 0.67
N ALA A 169 -11.99 -8.96 0.41
CA ALA A 169 -11.54 -7.75 1.08
C ALA A 169 -12.61 -6.64 1.05
N VAL A 170 -13.22 -6.40 -0.10
CA VAL A 170 -14.25 -5.35 -0.25
C VAL A 170 -15.42 -5.57 0.71
N LYS A 171 -15.95 -6.79 0.81
CA LYS A 171 -17.01 -7.14 1.76
C LYS A 171 -16.59 -6.90 3.21
N VAL A 172 -15.37 -7.31 3.57
CA VAL A 172 -14.80 -7.12 4.92
C VAL A 172 -14.68 -5.63 5.25
N LEU A 173 -14.15 -4.84 4.33
CA LEU A 173 -13.99 -3.39 4.49
C LEU A 173 -15.34 -2.68 4.59
N LEU A 174 -16.31 -3.02 3.74
CA LEU A 174 -17.66 -2.45 3.83
C LEU A 174 -18.40 -2.83 5.12
N ASN A 175 -18.08 -3.98 5.73
CA ASN A 175 -18.59 -4.31 7.06
C ASN A 175 -17.95 -3.45 8.15
N ILE A 176 -16.63 -3.23 8.07
CA ILE A 176 -15.91 -2.35 9.00
C ILE A 176 -16.44 -0.92 8.90
N LEU A 177 -16.64 -0.41 7.68
CA LEU A 177 -17.20 0.91 7.42
C LEU A 177 -18.58 1.08 8.08
N ALA A 178 -19.41 0.05 8.01
CA ALA A 178 -20.77 0.07 8.56
C ALA A 178 -20.84 -0.14 10.09
N SER A 179 -19.86 -0.83 10.70
CA SER A 179 -19.99 -1.31 12.08
C SER A 179 -18.97 -0.75 13.08
N ARG A 180 -17.93 -0.05 12.63
CA ARG A 180 -16.83 0.43 13.49
C ARG A 180 -16.87 1.94 13.68
N GLY A 181 -16.02 2.43 14.59
CA GLY A 181 -15.96 3.83 14.95
C GLY A 181 -15.31 4.73 13.89
N PRO A 182 -15.36 6.05 14.11
CA PRO A 182 -14.85 7.05 13.17
C PRO A 182 -13.41 6.79 12.73
N THR A 183 -12.52 6.42 13.66
CA THR A 183 -11.10 6.19 13.36
C THR A 183 -10.93 5.06 12.35
N GLU A 184 -11.65 3.95 12.52
CA GLU A 184 -11.59 2.78 11.63
C GLU A 184 -12.28 3.10 10.30
N GLN A 185 -13.41 3.80 10.33
CA GLN A 185 -14.13 4.23 9.13
C GLN A 185 -13.24 5.08 8.21
N GLY A 186 -12.56 6.08 8.76
CA GLY A 186 -11.69 6.96 7.98
C GLY A 186 -10.55 6.20 7.28
N VAL A 187 -9.86 5.32 8.02
CA VAL A 187 -8.78 4.50 7.46
C VAL A 187 -9.32 3.42 6.51
N CYS A 188 -10.53 2.92 6.75
CA CYS A 188 -11.18 1.94 5.89
C CYS A 188 -11.47 2.50 4.49
N LEU A 189 -11.86 3.78 4.40
CA LEU A 189 -12.05 4.46 3.12
C LEU A 189 -10.75 4.54 2.31
N ASP A 190 -9.63 4.87 2.96
CA ASP A 190 -8.31 4.90 2.32
C ASP A 190 -7.90 3.49 1.82
N ALA A 191 -8.11 2.46 2.66
CA ALA A 191 -7.85 1.07 2.28
C ALA A 191 -8.74 0.60 1.11
N LEU A 192 -10.01 0.98 1.06
CA LEU A 192 -10.92 0.65 -0.04
C LEU A 192 -10.42 1.18 -1.39
N ILE A 193 -9.96 2.44 -1.44
CA ILE A 193 -9.35 3.00 -2.66
C ILE A 193 -8.17 2.15 -3.11
N SER A 194 -7.22 1.87 -2.21
CA SER A 194 -6.02 1.10 -2.55
C SER A 194 -6.30 -0.32 -3.02
N VAL A 195 -7.33 -0.98 -2.48
CA VAL A 195 -7.73 -2.35 -2.86
C VAL A 195 -8.42 -2.38 -4.22
N MET A 196 -9.15 -1.32 -4.58
CA MET A 196 -9.84 -1.19 -5.87
C MET A 196 -8.96 -0.61 -6.98
N LEU A 197 -7.87 0.08 -6.63
CA LEU A 197 -6.95 0.66 -7.60
C LEU A 197 -6.39 -0.43 -8.52
N ASP A 198 -6.58 -0.24 -9.83
CA ASP A 198 -6.18 -1.19 -10.88
C ASP A 198 -6.70 -2.63 -10.67
N SER A 199 -7.81 -2.82 -9.93
CA SER A 199 -8.39 -4.14 -9.62
C SER A 199 -9.85 -4.24 -10.06
N PRO A 200 -10.13 -4.68 -11.30
CA PRO A 200 -11.51 -4.79 -11.79
C PRO A 200 -12.35 -5.78 -10.97
N SER A 201 -11.75 -6.85 -10.42
CA SER A 201 -12.47 -7.79 -9.56
C SER A 201 -12.95 -7.14 -8.26
N ASN A 202 -12.10 -6.35 -7.60
CA ASN A 202 -12.53 -5.62 -6.40
C ASN A 202 -13.51 -4.48 -6.72
N GLN A 203 -13.41 -3.86 -7.91
CA GLN A 203 -14.38 -2.87 -8.36
C GLN A 203 -15.76 -3.49 -8.56
N MET A 204 -15.86 -4.64 -9.21
CA MET A 204 -17.11 -5.38 -9.36
C MET A 204 -17.70 -5.78 -8.00
N ASP A 205 -16.88 -6.28 -7.07
CA ASP A 205 -17.33 -6.58 -5.70
C ASP A 205 -17.89 -5.32 -5.01
N PHE A 206 -17.27 -4.15 -5.22
CA PHE A 206 -17.73 -2.90 -4.61
C PHE A 206 -19.11 -2.48 -5.12
N GLU A 207 -19.35 -2.63 -6.43
CA GLU A 207 -20.67 -2.41 -7.02
C GLU A 207 -21.69 -3.46 -6.53
N GLU A 208 -21.32 -4.75 -6.49
CA GLU A 208 -22.19 -5.85 -6.04
C GLU A 208 -22.63 -5.68 -4.58
N TYR A 209 -21.74 -5.20 -3.71
CA TYR A 209 -22.03 -4.97 -2.30
C TYR A 209 -22.59 -3.58 -1.99
N SER A 210 -23.05 -2.83 -3.00
CA SER A 210 -23.63 -1.48 -2.85
C SER A 210 -22.69 -0.54 -2.08
N GLY A 211 -21.39 -0.60 -2.40
CA GLY A 211 -20.36 0.13 -1.68
C GLY A 211 -20.58 1.65 -1.73
N LEU A 212 -21.06 2.17 -2.87
CA LEU A 212 -21.35 3.59 -3.02
C LEU A 212 -22.53 4.04 -2.14
N ASP A 213 -23.58 3.23 -2.03
CA ASP A 213 -24.72 3.51 -1.16
C ASP A 213 -24.29 3.65 0.31
N LYS A 214 -23.44 2.74 0.79
CA LYS A 214 -22.91 2.80 2.17
C LYS A 214 -22.09 4.07 2.44
N VAL A 215 -21.32 4.53 1.46
CA VAL A 215 -20.57 5.79 1.58
C VAL A 215 -21.54 6.98 1.53
N ALA A 216 -22.58 6.91 0.70
CA ALA A 216 -23.61 7.95 0.63
C ALA A 216 -24.40 8.08 1.93
N GLU A 217 -24.74 6.97 2.58
CA GLU A 217 -25.37 6.94 3.90
C GLU A 217 -24.53 7.70 4.93
N LEU A 218 -23.23 7.41 5.04
CA LEU A 218 -22.33 8.10 5.96
C LEU A 218 -22.15 9.59 5.64
N LEU A 219 -22.06 9.95 4.36
CA LEU A 219 -21.83 11.33 3.93
C LEU A 219 -23.06 12.23 4.20
N LYS A 220 -24.26 11.69 4.01
CA LYS A 220 -25.53 12.43 4.16
C LYS A 220 -26.04 12.48 5.59
N ASP A 221 -25.64 11.53 6.43
CA ASP A 221 -26.06 11.52 7.83
C ASP A 221 -25.38 12.66 8.60
N VAL A 222 -26.18 13.66 8.99
CA VAL A 222 -25.74 14.84 9.74
C VAL A 222 -25.25 14.48 11.15
N GLN A 223 -25.63 13.32 11.69
CA GLN A 223 -25.16 12.83 12.98
C GLN A 223 -23.76 12.23 12.92
N VAL A 224 -23.29 11.85 11.72
CA VAL A 224 -21.93 11.37 11.52
C VAL A 224 -20.95 12.53 11.70
N GLU A 225 -19.86 12.28 12.41
CA GLU A 225 -18.87 13.30 12.69
C GLU A 225 -18.35 13.96 11.40
N LYS A 226 -18.25 15.29 11.42
CA LYS A 226 -17.85 16.10 10.24
C LYS A 226 -16.56 15.58 9.60
N HIS A 227 -15.59 15.14 10.39
CA HIS A 227 -14.32 14.63 9.88
C HIS A 227 -14.50 13.35 9.04
N ILE A 228 -15.46 12.48 9.37
CA ILE A 228 -15.80 11.28 8.58
C ILE A 228 -16.56 11.64 7.32
N ARG A 229 -17.50 12.59 7.40
CA ARG A 229 -18.18 13.13 6.21
C ARG A 229 -17.16 13.72 5.23
N LEU A 230 -16.16 14.46 5.72
CA LEU A 230 -15.05 14.95 4.89
C LEU A 230 -14.24 13.81 4.28
N LYS A 231 -13.88 12.77 5.06
CA LYS A 231 -13.21 11.57 4.52
C LYS A 231 -14.04 10.86 3.44
N CYS A 232 -15.37 10.84 3.55
CA CYS A 232 -16.24 10.32 2.49
C CYS A 232 -16.13 11.18 1.23
N GLY A 233 -16.09 12.51 1.37
CA GLY A 233 -15.85 13.43 0.24
C GLY A 233 -14.49 13.17 -0.44
N GLU A 234 -13.41 13.02 0.33
CA GLU A 234 -12.09 12.65 -0.20
C GLU A 234 -12.16 11.30 -0.95
N PHE A 235 -12.83 10.31 -0.36
CA PHE A 235 -13.02 9.00 -0.96
C PHE A 235 -13.74 9.11 -2.31
N LEU A 236 -14.85 9.85 -2.42
CA LEU A 236 -15.59 9.98 -3.68
C LEU A 236 -14.74 10.66 -4.78
N LEU A 237 -13.96 11.67 -4.41
CA LEU A 237 -13.04 12.34 -5.35
C LEU A 237 -11.98 11.38 -5.87
N LEU A 238 -11.36 10.57 -4.99
CA LEU A 238 -10.35 9.59 -5.37
C LEU A 238 -10.97 8.40 -6.14
N LEU A 239 -12.16 7.95 -5.74
CA LEU A 239 -12.90 6.88 -6.39
C LEU A 239 -13.14 7.23 -7.86
N ILE A 240 -13.63 8.44 -8.12
CA ILE A 240 -13.93 8.88 -9.48
C ILE A 240 -12.65 9.26 -10.25
N GLY A 241 -11.70 9.94 -9.61
CA GLY A 241 -10.48 10.44 -10.26
C GLY A 241 -9.43 9.37 -10.56
N HIS A 242 -9.42 8.25 -9.81
CA HIS A 242 -8.37 7.24 -9.92
C HIS A 242 -8.89 5.81 -10.13
N VAL A 243 -10.07 5.45 -9.62
CA VAL A 243 -10.60 4.08 -9.74
C VAL A 243 -11.53 3.97 -10.95
N TYR A 244 -12.48 4.89 -11.09
CA TYR A 244 -13.53 4.89 -12.13
C TYR A 244 -13.37 6.05 -13.12
N VAL A 245 -12.16 6.21 -13.66
CA VAL A 245 -11.77 7.32 -14.55
C VAL A 245 -12.62 7.42 -15.84
N LYS A 246 -13.22 6.30 -16.25
CA LYS A 246 -14.04 6.22 -17.47
C LYS A 246 -15.41 6.88 -17.25
N GLU A 247 -15.69 7.89 -18.08
CA GLU A 247 -16.91 8.75 -18.07
C GLU A 247 -18.24 7.98 -18.09
N ASN A 248 -18.27 6.81 -18.72
CA ASN A 248 -19.51 6.05 -18.93
C ASN A 248 -19.60 4.79 -18.06
N SER A 249 -18.92 4.76 -16.91
CA SER A 249 -19.10 3.65 -15.96
C SER A 249 -20.42 3.79 -15.19
N PRO A 250 -21.09 2.68 -14.83
CA PRO A 250 -22.38 2.69 -14.11
C PRO A 250 -22.36 3.52 -12.83
N ILE A 251 -21.20 3.62 -12.19
CA ILE A 251 -21.01 4.37 -10.94
C ILE A 251 -21.27 5.88 -11.09
N HIS A 252 -21.08 6.46 -12.29
CA HIS A 252 -21.35 7.88 -12.53
C HIS A 252 -22.84 8.20 -12.45
N GLU A 253 -23.67 7.31 -13.02
CA GLU A 253 -25.13 7.45 -12.93
C GLU A 253 -25.61 7.18 -11.50
N GLN A 254 -25.02 6.23 -10.80
CA GLN A 254 -25.30 6.04 -9.37
C GLN A 254 -24.95 7.28 -8.54
N MET A 255 -23.82 7.94 -8.82
CA MET A 255 -23.42 9.18 -8.16
C MET A 255 -24.48 10.28 -8.33
N LYS A 256 -25.01 10.46 -9.54
CA LYS A 256 -26.09 11.42 -9.82
C LYS A 256 -27.38 11.07 -9.06
N ASN A 257 -27.75 9.79 -9.06
CA ASN A 257 -28.96 9.33 -8.37
C ASN A 257 -28.86 9.52 -6.85
N LEU A 258 -27.68 9.29 -6.28
CA LEU A 258 -27.47 9.41 -4.85
C LEU A 258 -27.29 10.87 -4.42
N PHE A 259 -26.43 11.65 -5.07
CA PHE A 259 -26.03 12.97 -4.58
C PHE A 259 -26.66 14.15 -5.34
N GLY A 260 -27.40 13.86 -6.42
CA GLY A 260 -27.94 14.87 -7.32
C GLY A 260 -26.93 15.34 -8.37
N GLU A 261 -27.45 15.90 -9.47
CA GLU A 261 -26.66 16.30 -10.64
C GLU A 261 -25.56 17.31 -10.29
N GLN A 262 -25.86 18.26 -9.40
CA GLN A 262 -24.92 19.33 -9.01
C GLN A 262 -23.70 18.77 -8.25
N CYS A 263 -23.92 17.94 -7.23
CA CYS A 263 -22.84 17.35 -6.45
C CYS A 263 -22.03 16.36 -7.29
N ALA A 264 -22.70 15.51 -8.09
CA ALA A 264 -22.03 14.58 -8.99
C ALA A 264 -21.15 15.31 -10.03
N SER A 265 -21.64 16.40 -10.61
CA SER A 265 -20.86 17.23 -11.55
C SER A 265 -19.67 17.90 -10.87
N LEU A 266 -19.83 18.35 -9.61
CA LEU A 266 -18.74 18.91 -8.82
C LEU A 266 -17.64 17.87 -8.57
N ILE A 267 -18.01 16.67 -8.10
CA ILE A 267 -17.07 15.56 -7.87
C ILE A 267 -16.33 15.23 -9.18
N TRP A 268 -17.07 15.10 -10.27
CA TRP A 268 -16.50 14.82 -11.58
C TRP A 268 -15.45 15.86 -12.00
N ALA A 269 -15.80 17.15 -11.94
CA ALA A 269 -14.89 18.23 -12.30
C ALA A 269 -13.67 18.28 -11.35
N ALA A 270 -13.89 18.18 -10.04
CA ALA A 270 -12.86 18.26 -9.01
C ALA A 270 -11.89 17.07 -9.05
N SER A 271 -12.37 15.89 -9.43
CA SER A 271 -11.57 14.65 -9.50
C SER A 271 -10.46 14.66 -10.56
N ARG A 272 -10.53 15.57 -11.54
CA ARG A 272 -9.55 15.69 -12.62
C ARG A 272 -8.38 16.64 -12.31
N PHE A 273 -8.37 17.27 -11.13
CA PHE A 273 -7.31 18.21 -10.75
C PHE A 273 -6.14 17.53 -10.03
N GLY A 274 -4.93 18.06 -10.23
CA GLY A 274 -3.79 17.81 -9.33
C GLY A 274 -2.58 17.07 -9.91
N SER A 275 -2.57 16.70 -11.20
CA SER A 275 -1.40 16.02 -11.80
C SER A 275 -0.12 16.86 -11.83
N THR A 276 -0.22 18.19 -11.73
CA THR A 276 0.90 19.15 -11.75
C THR A 276 1.31 19.67 -10.38
N LEU A 277 0.60 19.27 -9.31
CA LEU A 277 0.82 19.77 -7.95
C LEU A 277 1.77 18.85 -7.17
N ASP A 278 2.55 19.43 -6.26
CA ASP A 278 3.35 18.65 -5.30
C ASP A 278 2.46 17.86 -4.32
N ALA A 279 3.05 16.99 -3.50
CA ALA A 279 2.27 16.11 -2.61
C ALA A 279 1.46 16.87 -1.55
N GLU A 280 2.00 17.94 -0.97
CA GLU A 280 1.33 18.73 0.07
C GLU A 280 0.20 19.58 -0.51
N GLN A 281 0.44 20.17 -1.68
CA GLN A 281 -0.57 20.89 -2.45
C GLN A 281 -1.70 19.95 -2.88
N ARG A 282 -1.40 18.73 -3.32
CA ARG A 282 -2.41 17.72 -3.65
C ARG A 282 -3.28 17.38 -2.44
N GLN A 283 -2.68 17.15 -1.28
CA GLN A 283 -3.42 16.83 -0.06
C GLN A 283 -4.32 18.00 0.37
N THR A 284 -3.78 19.22 0.37
CA THR A 284 -4.54 20.43 0.73
C THR A 284 -5.70 20.66 -0.25
N THR A 285 -5.44 20.50 -1.55
CA THR A 285 -6.46 20.63 -2.59
C THR A 285 -7.57 19.60 -2.41
N LEU A 286 -7.21 18.34 -2.16
CA LEU A 286 -8.17 17.26 -1.92
C LEU A 286 -9.10 17.59 -0.74
N GLN A 287 -8.54 18.08 0.37
CA GLN A 287 -9.31 18.48 1.56
C GLN A 287 -10.27 19.64 1.26
N ILE A 288 -9.82 20.65 0.50
CA ILE A 288 -10.68 21.77 0.08
C ILE A 288 -11.83 21.28 -0.79
N GLN A 289 -11.57 20.38 -1.75
CA GLN A 289 -12.63 19.85 -2.61
C GLN A 289 -13.59 18.94 -1.83
N ALA A 290 -13.08 18.11 -0.91
CA ALA A 290 -13.91 17.28 -0.05
C ALA A 290 -14.85 18.12 0.83
N MET A 291 -14.36 19.26 1.34
CA MET A 291 -15.20 20.22 2.06
C MET A 291 -16.34 20.76 1.19
N ARG A 292 -16.06 21.14 -0.07
CA ARG A 292 -17.08 21.60 -1.02
C ARG A 292 -18.12 20.51 -1.34
N VAL A 293 -17.70 19.26 -1.42
CA VAL A 293 -18.62 18.11 -1.60
C VAL A 293 -19.58 18.02 -0.43
N VAL A 294 -19.08 18.07 0.81
CA VAL A 294 -19.92 18.04 2.01
C VAL A 294 -20.88 19.23 2.06
N GLU A 295 -20.39 20.44 1.82
CA GLU A 295 -21.18 21.67 1.82
C GLU A 295 -22.30 21.65 0.76
N SER A 296 -22.06 21.04 -0.41
CA SER A 296 -23.09 20.91 -1.46
C SER A 296 -24.28 20.03 -1.08
N LEU A 297 -24.16 19.24 -0.01
CA LEU A 297 -25.20 18.33 0.47
C LEU A 297 -25.92 18.85 1.71
N GLU A 298 -25.48 19.97 2.29
CA GLU A 298 -26.14 20.57 3.45
C GLU A 298 -27.35 21.40 3.01
N PRO A 299 -28.52 21.25 3.64
CA PRO A 299 -29.66 22.10 3.35
C PRO A 299 -29.35 23.53 3.81
N TYR A 300 -29.47 24.50 2.90
CA TYR A 300 -29.34 25.93 3.15
C TYR A 300 -30.37 26.46 4.14
#